data_AF-A0A5K1GAY8-F1
#
_entry.id   AF-A0A5K1GAY8-F1
#
_cell.length_a   1.000
_cell.length_b   1.000
_cell.length_c   1.000
_cell.angle_alpha   90.00
_cell.angle_beta   90.00
_cell.angle_gamma   90.00
#
_symmetry.space_group_name_H-M   'P 1'
#
loop_
_entity.id
_entity.type
_entity.pdbx_description
1 polymer ?
#
loop_
_entity_poly.entity_id
_entity_poly.type
_entity_poly.pdbx_seq_one_letter_code
_entity_poly.pdbx_strand_id
1 'polypeptide(L)' 'ILAYRVLPGTKQQLKIVHSALHLIALALGIIGIYAAFKYHNESGIANLYSLHSWFGLGTIALFAIQ' A
#
# COMPACT_ATOMS: atom_id res chain seq x y z
N ILE A 1 6.85 -8.26 5.37
CA ILE A 1 8.09 -8.89 4.81
C ILE A 1 8.98 -9.55 5.88
N LEU A 2 9.73 -8.84 6.74
CA LEU A 2 10.72 -9.44 7.66
C LEU A 2 10.15 -10.13 8.91
N ALA A 3 8.82 -10.15 9.08
CA ALA A 3 8.14 -10.70 10.26
C ALA A 3 8.62 -12.12 10.63
N TYR A 4 8.87 -12.99 9.65
CA TYR A 4 9.33 -14.36 9.88
C TYR A 4 10.77 -14.49 10.39
N ARG A 5 11.59 -13.43 10.23
CA ARG A 5 13.02 -13.47 10.59
C ARG A 5 13.31 -12.72 11.90
N VAL A 6 12.49 -11.73 12.22
CA VAL A 6 12.77 -10.78 13.32
C VAL A 6 11.90 -11.05 14.54
N LEU A 7 10.69 -11.58 14.36
CA LEU A 7 9.76 -11.80 15.46
C LEU A 7 9.83 -13.25 15.97
N PRO A 8 9.90 -13.48 17.29
CA PRO A 8 9.73 -14.79 17.87
C PRO A 8 8.26 -15.21 17.81
N GLY A 9 7.99 -16.49 17.57
CA GLY A 9 6.62 -17.02 17.55
C GLY A 9 6.49 -18.29 16.71
N THR A 10 5.33 -18.94 16.78
CA THR A 10 5.02 -20.08 15.91
C THR A 10 4.83 -19.64 14.46
N LYS A 11 5.06 -20.55 13.52
CA LYS A 11 4.87 -20.28 12.07
C LYS A 11 3.48 -19.72 11.75
N GLN A 12 2.45 -20.17 12.46
CA GLN A 12 1.07 -19.70 12.29
C GLN A 12 0.89 -18.26 12.80
N GLN A 13 1.43 -17.92 13.97
CA GLN A 13 1.38 -16.55 14.50
C GLN A 13 2.11 -15.58 13.57
N LEU A 14 3.31 -15.97 13.10
CA LEU A 14 4.10 -15.14 12.19
C LEU A 14 3.41 -14.92 10.83
N LYS A 15 2.67 -15.93 10.33
CA LYS A 15 1.80 -15.78 9.16
C LYS A 15 0.74 -14.71 9.37
N ILE A 16 0.01 -14.77 10.48
CA ILE A 16 -1.06 -13.81 10.80
C ILE A 16 -0.49 -12.40 10.91
N VAL A 17 0.60 -12.22 11.67
CA VAL A 17 1.24 -10.90 11.83
C VAL A 17 1.73 -10.36 10.50
N HIS A 18 2.39 -11.19 9.69
CA HIS A 18 2.84 -10.79 8.36
C HIS A 18 1.66 -10.30 7.50
N SER A 19 0.61 -11.11 7.38
CA SER A 19 -0.57 -10.77 6.57
C SER A 19 -1.29 -9.52 7.10
N ALA A 20 -1.42 -9.37 8.43
CA ALA A 20 -2.02 -8.18 9.03
C ALA A 20 -1.22 -6.91 8.72
N LEU A 21 0.11 -6.96 8.80
CA LEU A 21 0.97 -5.82 8.46
C LEU A 21 0.84 -5.44 6.98
N HIS A 22 0.73 -6.43 6.08
CA HIS A 22 0.50 -6.18 4.66
C HIS A 22 -0.88 -5.56 4.40
N LEU A 23 -1.93 -6.02 5.08
CA LEU A 23 -3.28 -5.42 4.99
C LEU A 23 -3.31 -3.97 5.50
N ILE A 24 -2.65 -3.68 6.63
CA ILE A 24 -2.55 -2.32 7.17
C ILE A 24 -1.79 -1.43 6.18
N ALA A 25 -0.67 -1.91 5.62
CA ALA A 25 0.08 -1.18 4.62
C ALA A 25 -0.76 -0.88 3.36
N LEU A 26 -1.57 -1.83 2.90
CA LEU A 26 -2.47 -1.64 1.76
C LEU A 26 -3.53 -0.57 2.07
N ALA A 27 -4.17 -0.64 3.25
CA ALA A 27 -5.16 0.35 3.66
C ALA A 27 -4.57 1.78 3.72
N LEU A 28 -3.38 1.93 4.32
CA LEU A 28 -2.67 3.21 4.35
C LEU A 28 -2.30 3.70 2.95
N GLY A 29 -1.89 2.80 2.05
CA GLY A 29 -1.61 3.12 0.65
C GLY A 29 -2.84 3.63 -0.10
N ILE A 30 -4.01 3.00 0.10
CA ILE A 30 -5.29 3.46 -0.48
C ILE A 30 -5.65 4.85 0.02
N ILE A 31 -5.50 5.11 1.33
CA ILE A 31 -5.75 6.44 1.92
C ILE A 31 -4.79 7.48 1.31
N GLY A 32 -3.51 7.12 1.12
CA GLY A 32 -2.52 7.99 0.47
C GLY A 32 -2.90 8.35 -0.97
N ILE A 33 -3.34 7.37 -1.77
CA ILE A 33 -3.85 7.63 -3.13
C ILE A 33 -5.06 8.55 -3.07
N TYR A 34 -6.03 8.27 -2.20
CA TYR A 34 -7.22 9.11 -2.04
C TYR A 34 -6.85 10.56 -1.71
N ALA A 35 -5.91 10.77 -0.77
CA ALA A 35 -5.44 12.10 -0.41
C ALA A 35 -4.77 12.83 -1.59
N ALA A 36 -3.94 12.14 -2.36
CA ALA A 36 -3.29 12.71 -3.55
C ALA A 36 -4.30 13.13 -4.62
N PHE A 37 -5.30 12.29 -4.91
CA PHE A 37 -6.37 12.61 -5.86
C PHE A 37 -7.24 13.76 -5.36
N LYS A 38 -7.56 13.79 -4.06
CA LYS A 38 -8.30 14.90 -3.45
C LYS A 38 -7.55 16.22 -3.63
N TYR A 39 -6.25 16.26 -3.32
CA TYR A 39 -5.45 17.46 -3.48
C TYR A 39 -5.38 17.94 -4.94
N HIS A 40 -5.17 17.03 -5.90
CA HIS A 40 -5.18 17.39 -7.31
C HIS A 40 -6.52 17.96 -7.76
N ASN A 41 -7.64 17.35 -7.34
CA ASN A 41 -8.98 17.82 -7.68
C ASN A 41 -9.25 19.22 -7.10
N GLU A 42 -8.90 19.45 -5.84
CA GLU A 42 -9.07 20.75 -5.18
C GLU A 42 -8.15 21.83 -5.77
N SER A 43 -6.97 21.43 -6.28
CA SER A 43 -5.98 22.34 -6.88
C SER A 43 -6.12 22.50 -8.39
N GLY A 44 -7.11 21.84 -9.03
CA GLY A 44 -7.30 21.87 -10.49
C GLY A 44 -6.18 21.21 -11.30
N ILE A 45 -5.39 20.32 -10.69
CA ILE A 45 -4.30 19.59 -11.35
C ILE A 45 -4.88 18.33 -12.00
N ALA A 46 -4.49 18.05 -13.24
CA ALA A 46 -4.89 16.80 -13.91
C ALA A 46 -4.36 15.59 -13.12
N ASN A 47 -5.19 14.57 -12.91
CA ASN A 47 -4.74 13.32 -12.30
C ASN A 47 -3.98 12.44 -13.31
N LEU A 48 -3.15 11.53 -12.79
CA LEU A 48 -2.49 10.46 -13.57
C LEU A 48 -1.60 10.92 -14.74
N TYR A 49 -1.09 12.16 -14.72
CA TYR A 49 -0.26 12.70 -15.81
C TYR A 49 1.24 12.35 -15.70
N SER A 50 1.72 11.99 -14.51
CA SER A 50 3.14 11.74 -14.26
C SER A 50 3.47 10.25 -14.28
N LEU A 51 4.68 9.88 -14.73
CA LEU A 51 5.16 8.48 -14.64
C LEU A 51 5.08 7.92 -13.22
N HIS A 52 5.34 8.75 -12.22
CA HIS A 52 5.22 8.39 -10.81
C HIS A 52 3.81 7.87 -10.47
N SER A 53 2.76 8.54 -10.96
CA SER A 53 1.38 8.13 -10.70
C SER A 53 1.01 6.79 -11.36
N TRP A 54 1.57 6.49 -12.52
CA TRP A 54 1.38 5.21 -13.21
C TRP A 54 2.05 4.05 -12.46
N PHE A 55 3.33 4.22 -12.09
CA PHE A 55 4.04 3.23 -11.29
C PHE A 55 3.43 3.08 -9.89
N GLY A 56 2.97 4.17 -9.28
CA GLY A 56 2.31 4.15 -7.98
C GLY A 56 1.01 3.35 -8.00
N LEU A 57 0.16 3.59 -9.01
CA LEU A 57 -1.09 2.83 -9.18
C LEU A 57 -0.81 1.35 -9.47
N GLY A 58 0.13 1.06 -10.38
CA GLY A 58 0.54 -0.31 -10.69
C GLY A 58 1.10 -1.05 -9.48
N THR A 59 1.92 -0.38 -8.67
CA THR A 59 2.50 -0.96 -7.44
C THR A 59 1.43 -1.29 -6.42
N ILE A 60 0.47 -0.40 -6.17
CA ILE A 60 -0.61 -0.66 -5.21
C ILE A 60 -1.54 -1.78 -5.71
N ALA A 61 -1.82 -1.83 -7.02
CA ALA A 61 -2.59 -2.92 -7.61
C ALA A 61 -1.89 -4.29 -7.45
N LEU A 62 -0.59 -4.36 -7.74
CA LEU A 62 0.20 -5.57 -7.52
C LEU A 62 0.29 -5.93 -6.03
N PHE A 63 0.44 -4.94 -5.15
CA PHE A 63 0.48 -5.15 -3.70
C PHE A 63 -0.85 -5.64 -3.14
N ALA A 64 -1.99 -5.29 -3.75
CA ALA A 64 -3.30 -5.80 -3.35
C ALA A 64 -3.53 -7.27 -3.74
N ILE A 65 -2.89 -7.71 -4.83
CA ILE A 65 -2.91 -9.12 -5.28
C ILE A 65 -1.96 -10.00 -4.44
N GLN A 66 -0.95 -9.38 -3.83
CA GLN A 66 0.16 -10.01 -3.10
C GLN A 66 -0.17 -10.37 -1.65
#